data_AF-A0A2P5VP52-F1
#
_entry.id   AF-A0A2P5VP52-F1
#
_cell.length_a   1.000
_cell.length_b   1.000
_cell.length_c   1.000
_cell.angle_alpha   90.00
_cell.angle_beta   90.00
_cell.angle_gamma   90.00
#
_symmetry.space_group_name_H-M   'P 1'
#
loop_
_entity.id
_entity.type
_entity.pdbx_description
1 polymer ?
#
loop_
_entity_poly.entity_id
_entity_poly.type
_entity_poly.pdbx_seq_one_letter_code
_entity_poly.pdbx_strand_id
1 'polypeptide(L)'
;MAIFNMLSSYSWGAKVVLTLAAFAVNFGEFWLIAQLCTSNPLAKSVALLKQPDISEHSQTLKSHFDALSKLINAMFDVTKCIVELTQLHSSKYISISEPPLSTAMAHIHTATYWIIASVVACTGQITGIIGMRHVFPIPTLEAWELSSLAHKVSSIHEHLQSGLRLCYERIDEKKLMEAFEHFKRTIETPQVDNLKILQNIFGKEENLLNPDRAEVCINVLRRKHVLLLISDLYISQEEIRVLEDVYKERVSSGLNYEIIWLPIVDRTTWNDDYDQEKFSKLQSIMSWYTVSQHVAIEPAVIKYIRGEWGFVKKPIAVTLSPQGKVLCPNALNMMWIWGNSAFPFSSEKEESFWKATPWTLDLLVGRLEPNLPTWVSQQKLVCFYGGVKMEWIESFTTATKAVAEALGIGIEMVYVGKKNASERVKKITGLIKEKELSRAWEDNNVWFFWNLLESMLYSKNQHGKTIENDVIKQEVMTMLGYDSSKNGWAVFYTGSGGMVKANGEKVLSTMDKFDEWKNLAKQMGFVPALREKLEGAIPRHHCTRLILPSNGGRIPERVQCAECGRPMELNFLYRCCAE
;
A
#
# COMPACT_ATOMS: atom_id res chain seq x y z
N MET A 1 36.87 13.79 -42.41
CA MET A 1 36.03 13.21 -43.49
C MET A 1 36.56 11.90 -44.05
N ALA A 2 37.87 11.69 -44.22
CA ALA A 2 38.42 10.44 -44.77
C ALA A 2 37.97 9.16 -44.01
N ILE A 3 37.99 9.18 -42.67
CA ILE A 3 37.54 8.05 -41.83
C ILE A 3 36.06 7.71 -42.09
N PHE A 4 35.20 8.72 -42.25
CA PHE A 4 33.78 8.52 -42.55
C PHE A 4 33.54 7.87 -43.92
N ASN A 5 34.33 8.26 -44.92
CA ASN A 5 34.25 7.67 -46.26
C ASN A 5 34.74 6.22 -46.25
N MET A 6 35.83 5.94 -45.53
CA MET A 6 36.39 4.59 -45.39
C MET A 6 35.43 3.63 -44.66
N LEU A 7 34.71 4.13 -43.66
CA LEU A 7 33.74 3.34 -42.89
C LEU A 7 32.29 3.50 -43.37
N SER A 8 32.09 4.02 -44.59
CA SER A 8 30.76 4.40 -45.12
C SER A 8 29.74 3.27 -45.07
N SER A 9 30.15 2.04 -45.41
CA SER A 9 29.33 0.83 -45.42
C SER A 9 28.92 0.29 -44.05
N TYR A 10 29.54 0.75 -42.96
CA TYR A 10 29.28 0.26 -41.61
C TYR A 10 28.15 1.03 -40.91
N SER A 11 27.46 0.42 -39.93
CA SER A 11 26.51 1.15 -39.07
C SER A 11 27.24 2.21 -38.22
N TRP A 12 26.52 3.21 -37.70
CA TRP A 12 27.15 4.27 -36.88
C TRP A 12 27.83 3.73 -35.62
N GLY A 13 27.24 2.75 -34.94
CA GLY A 13 27.91 2.06 -33.83
C GLY A 13 29.18 1.31 -34.27
N ALA A 14 29.14 0.61 -35.41
CA ALA A 14 30.31 -0.08 -35.95
C ALA A 14 31.42 0.89 -36.37
N LYS A 15 31.09 2.07 -36.92
CA LYS A 15 32.05 3.14 -37.22
C LYS A 15 32.85 3.55 -35.98
N VAL A 16 32.16 3.74 -34.85
CA VAL A 16 32.78 4.09 -33.56
C VAL A 16 33.71 2.98 -33.08
N VAL A 17 33.21 1.74 -33.00
CA VAL A 17 33.97 0.59 -32.48
C VAL A 17 35.23 0.33 -33.32
N LEU A 18 35.12 0.36 -34.65
CA LEU A 18 36.27 0.18 -35.55
C LEU A 18 37.30 1.31 -35.41
N THR A 19 36.84 2.56 -35.26
CA THR A 19 37.73 3.71 -35.06
C THR A 19 38.48 3.59 -33.74
N LEU A 20 37.80 3.24 -32.65
CA LEU A 20 38.45 3.07 -31.34
C LEU A 20 39.37 1.85 -31.30
N ALA A 21 39.03 0.76 -31.97
CA ALA A 21 39.92 -0.39 -32.09
C ALA A 21 41.23 -0.02 -32.81
N ALA A 22 41.14 0.71 -33.93
CA ALA A 22 42.32 1.21 -34.63
C ALA A 22 43.14 2.18 -33.76
N PHE A 23 42.47 3.08 -33.04
CA PHE A 23 43.13 3.99 -32.10
C PHE A 23 43.83 3.26 -30.95
N ALA A 24 43.20 2.22 -30.37
CA ALA A 24 43.75 1.45 -29.28
C ALA A 24 45.06 0.73 -29.66
N VAL A 25 45.17 0.24 -30.90
CA VAL A 25 46.42 -0.35 -31.41
C VAL A 25 47.53 0.71 -31.48
N ASN A 26 47.24 1.87 -32.06
CA ASN A 26 48.21 2.96 -32.21
C ASN A 26 48.63 3.56 -30.85
N PHE A 27 47.66 3.82 -29.97
CA PHE A 27 47.92 4.34 -28.64
C PHE A 27 48.62 3.32 -27.74
N GLY A 28 48.23 2.04 -27.82
CA GLY A 28 48.82 0.96 -27.05
C GLY A 28 50.29 0.74 -27.40
N GLU A 29 50.66 0.83 -28.68
CA GLU A 29 52.06 0.77 -29.11
C GLU A 29 52.88 1.91 -28.51
N PHE A 30 52.37 3.15 -28.60
CA PHE A 30 53.03 4.32 -27.99
C PHE A 30 53.16 4.18 -26.47
N TRP A 31 52.08 3.81 -25.77
CA TRP A 31 52.04 3.72 -24.32
C TRP A 31 52.96 2.62 -23.78
N LEU A 32 53.02 1.47 -24.46
CA LEU A 32 53.93 0.37 -24.13
C LEU A 32 55.40 0.80 -24.21
N ILE A 33 55.75 1.55 -25.25
CA ILE A 33 57.10 2.10 -25.42
C ILE A 33 57.39 3.14 -24.33
N ALA A 34 56.44 4.04 -24.04
CA ALA A 34 56.58 5.08 -23.02
C ALA A 34 56.74 4.51 -21.60
N GLN A 35 56.09 3.40 -21.26
CA GLN A 35 56.22 2.76 -19.94
C GLN A 35 57.53 1.97 -19.79
N LEU A 36 57.96 1.27 -20.85
CA LEU A 36 59.08 0.34 -20.77
C LEU A 36 60.44 0.95 -21.11
N CYS A 37 60.48 2.17 -21.66
CA CYS A 37 61.72 2.82 -22.09
C CYS A 37 62.75 3.03 -20.96
N THR A 38 62.29 3.12 -19.70
CA THR A 38 63.15 3.29 -18.52
C THR A 38 63.74 1.98 -17.98
N SER A 39 63.09 0.84 -18.27
CA SER A 39 63.39 -0.44 -17.63
C SER A 39 63.85 -1.54 -18.60
N ASN A 40 63.49 -1.45 -19.88
CA ASN A 40 63.76 -2.48 -20.88
C ASN A 40 64.68 -1.94 -22.01
N PRO A 41 65.85 -2.56 -22.25
CA PRO A 41 66.82 -2.09 -23.24
C PRO A 41 66.31 -2.18 -24.69
N LEU A 42 65.49 -3.18 -25.03
CA LEU A 42 64.84 -3.28 -26.34
C LEU A 42 63.81 -2.17 -26.54
N ALA A 43 62.97 -1.91 -25.53
CA ALA A 43 62.02 -0.80 -25.57
C ALA A 43 62.74 0.55 -25.66
N LYS A 44 63.90 0.69 -25.00
CA LYS A 44 64.77 1.87 -25.12
C LYS A 44 65.35 2.04 -26.52
N SER A 45 65.80 0.96 -27.17
CA SER A 45 66.27 1.00 -28.57
C SER A 45 65.15 1.31 -29.56
N VAL A 46 63.96 0.75 -29.36
CA VAL A 46 62.75 1.06 -30.16
C VAL A 46 62.31 2.50 -29.92
N ALA A 47 62.35 2.99 -28.68
CA ALA A 47 62.11 4.39 -28.36
C ALA A 47 63.16 5.30 -29.01
N LEU A 48 64.45 4.93 -29.05
CA LEU A 48 65.49 5.71 -29.74
C LEU A 48 65.29 5.76 -31.27
N LEU A 49 64.77 4.67 -31.87
CA LEU A 49 64.41 4.61 -33.28
C LEU A 49 63.13 5.40 -33.59
N LYS A 50 62.17 5.44 -32.66
CA LYS A 50 60.88 6.14 -32.80
C LYS A 50 60.85 7.55 -32.17
N GLN A 51 61.90 7.96 -31.46
CA GLN A 51 62.16 9.25 -30.80
C GLN A 51 61.01 9.93 -30.02
N PRO A 52 60.43 9.34 -28.96
CA PRO A 52 59.56 10.10 -28.05
C PRO A 52 60.41 10.90 -27.06
N ASP A 53 60.32 12.24 -27.09
CA ASP A 53 61.03 13.15 -26.17
C ASP A 53 60.39 13.13 -24.76
N ILE A 54 60.57 12.02 -24.04
CA ILE A 54 59.98 11.82 -22.69
C ILE A 54 60.88 12.42 -21.58
N SER A 55 62.10 12.89 -21.91
CA SER A 55 63.18 12.98 -20.91
C SER A 55 63.32 14.30 -20.12
N GLU A 56 62.61 15.41 -20.39
CA GLU A 56 62.91 16.67 -19.66
C GLU A 56 61.71 17.53 -19.18
N HIS A 57 60.44 17.14 -19.36
CA HIS A 57 59.27 17.99 -19.00
C HIS A 57 58.21 17.30 -18.11
N SER A 58 58.62 16.69 -16.99
CA SER A 58 57.80 15.71 -16.24
C SER A 58 56.43 16.21 -15.74
N GLN A 59 56.30 17.48 -15.34
CA GLN A 59 55.02 18.02 -14.81
C GLN A 59 54.03 18.41 -15.91
N THR A 60 54.49 19.02 -17.00
CA THR A 60 53.63 19.40 -18.15
C THR A 60 53.19 18.17 -18.94
N LEU A 61 54.08 17.20 -19.16
CA LEU A 61 53.70 15.93 -19.80
C LEU A 61 52.64 15.18 -18.98
N LYS A 62 52.73 15.22 -17.64
CA LYS A 62 51.73 14.57 -16.77
C LYS A 62 50.33 15.17 -16.94
N SER A 63 50.18 16.50 -16.94
CA SER A 63 48.87 17.12 -17.13
C SER A 63 48.27 16.86 -18.52
N HIS A 64 49.12 16.74 -19.55
CA HIS A 64 48.71 16.33 -20.89
C HIS A 64 48.26 14.86 -20.94
N PHE A 65 48.98 13.94 -20.30
CA PHE A 65 48.56 12.54 -20.19
C PHE A 65 47.27 12.36 -19.38
N ASP A 66 47.08 13.17 -18.33
CA ASP A 66 45.84 13.19 -17.55
C ASP A 66 44.66 13.67 -18.41
N ALA A 67 44.85 14.73 -19.21
CA ALA A 67 43.82 15.22 -20.14
C ALA A 67 43.49 14.20 -21.25
N LEU A 68 44.52 13.54 -21.79
CA LEU A 68 44.36 12.47 -22.77
C LEU A 68 43.59 11.28 -22.18
N SER A 69 43.96 10.84 -20.98
CA SER A 69 43.30 9.73 -20.28
C SER A 69 41.82 10.04 -20.01
N LYS A 70 41.51 11.27 -19.59
CA LYS A 70 40.12 11.72 -19.40
C LYS A 70 39.32 11.66 -20.69
N LEU A 71 39.88 12.13 -21.81
CA LEU A 71 39.21 12.07 -23.10
C LEU A 71 39.01 10.64 -23.59
N ILE A 72 40.00 9.76 -23.42
CA ILE A 72 39.91 8.33 -23.77
C ILE A 72 38.79 7.66 -22.97
N ASN A 73 38.73 7.89 -21.66
CA ASN A 73 37.67 7.35 -20.82
C ASN A 73 36.29 7.86 -21.26
N ALA A 74 36.15 9.17 -21.53
CA ALA A 74 34.90 9.74 -22.02
C ALA A 74 34.46 9.12 -23.37
N MET A 75 35.39 8.91 -24.31
CA MET A 75 35.09 8.23 -25.58
C MET A 75 34.63 6.79 -25.37
N PHE A 76 35.26 6.08 -24.43
CA PHE A 76 34.92 4.71 -24.09
C PHE A 76 33.52 4.61 -23.48
N ASP A 77 33.19 5.48 -22.53
CA ASP A 77 31.88 5.53 -21.87
C ASP A 77 30.75 5.80 -22.87
N VAL A 78 30.93 6.79 -23.77
CA VAL A 78 29.96 7.08 -24.84
C VAL A 78 29.80 5.88 -25.76
N THR A 79 30.90 5.21 -26.11
CA THR A 79 30.86 4.03 -26.98
C THR A 79 30.09 2.88 -26.35
N LYS A 80 30.28 2.64 -25.04
CA LYS A 80 29.52 1.63 -24.29
C LYS A 80 28.02 1.93 -24.36
N CYS A 81 27.61 3.17 -24.11
CA CYS A 81 26.21 3.59 -24.25
C CYS A 81 25.66 3.38 -25.67
N ILE A 82 26.44 3.72 -26.71
CA ILE A 82 26.05 3.49 -28.12
C ILE A 82 25.83 2.00 -28.38
N VAL A 83 26.74 1.14 -27.92
CA VAL A 83 26.62 -0.31 -28.09
C VAL A 83 25.36 -0.84 -27.41
N GLU A 84 25.11 -0.46 -26.15
CA GLU A 84 23.91 -0.88 -25.42
C GLU A 84 22.62 -0.40 -26.12
N LEU A 85 22.55 0.86 -26.55
CA LEU A 85 21.41 1.39 -27.33
C LEU A 85 21.19 0.61 -28.63
N THR A 86 22.26 0.27 -29.35
CA THR A 86 22.13 -0.53 -30.59
C THR A 86 21.69 -1.96 -30.32
N GLN A 87 22.00 -2.54 -29.16
CA GLN A 87 21.48 -3.86 -28.77
C GLN A 87 19.99 -3.81 -28.46
N LEU A 88 19.50 -2.72 -27.86
CA LEU A 88 18.07 -2.53 -27.56
C LEU A 88 17.18 -2.51 -28.81
N HIS A 89 17.74 -2.27 -30.01
CA HIS A 89 17.02 -2.38 -31.28
C HIS A 89 16.38 -3.76 -31.52
N SER A 90 16.93 -4.80 -30.91
CA SER A 90 16.45 -6.17 -31.05
C SER A 90 15.34 -6.53 -30.04
N SER A 91 15.03 -5.62 -29.11
CA SER A 91 14.01 -5.84 -28.09
C SER A 91 12.59 -5.75 -28.68
N LYS A 92 11.74 -6.74 -28.39
CA LYS A 92 10.31 -6.71 -28.76
C LYS A 92 9.53 -5.59 -28.07
N TYR A 93 10.09 -5.00 -27.02
CA TYR A 93 9.41 -4.06 -26.14
C TYR A 93 9.53 -2.60 -26.57
N ILE A 94 10.46 -2.25 -27.46
CA ILE A 94 10.64 -0.87 -27.91
C ILE A 94 10.64 -0.80 -29.43
N SER A 95 9.87 0.15 -29.98
CA SER A 95 9.95 0.49 -31.39
C SER A 95 11.07 1.48 -31.65
N ILE A 96 11.82 1.25 -32.73
CA ILE A 96 12.87 2.15 -33.22
C ILE A 96 12.29 3.53 -33.61
N SER A 97 11.02 3.58 -33.99
CA SER A 97 10.36 4.82 -34.43
C SER A 97 9.79 5.67 -33.30
N GLU A 98 9.80 5.19 -32.06
CA GLU A 98 9.15 5.86 -30.93
C GLU A 98 10.17 6.38 -29.90
N PRO A 99 9.94 7.56 -29.29
CA PRO A 99 10.67 7.97 -28.10
C PRO A 99 10.47 6.96 -26.96
N PRO A 100 11.49 6.72 -26.11
CA PRO A 100 12.76 7.43 -26.00
C PRO A 100 13.89 6.95 -26.93
N LEU A 101 13.73 5.80 -27.60
CA LEU A 101 14.79 5.20 -28.41
C LEU A 101 15.11 6.01 -29.67
N SER A 102 14.08 6.51 -30.38
CA SER A 102 14.29 7.33 -31.59
C SER A 102 15.12 8.59 -31.31
N THR A 103 14.89 9.23 -30.17
CA THR A 103 15.64 10.42 -29.71
C THR A 103 17.08 10.06 -29.38
N ALA A 104 17.31 8.99 -28.62
CA ALA A 104 18.66 8.52 -28.30
C ALA A 104 19.44 8.17 -29.58
N MET A 105 18.78 7.54 -30.55
CA MET A 105 19.36 7.19 -31.84
C MET A 105 19.78 8.40 -32.68
N ALA A 106 18.99 9.49 -32.67
CA ALA A 106 19.37 10.72 -33.35
C ALA A 106 20.69 11.32 -32.82
N HIS A 107 20.95 11.16 -31.52
CA HIS A 107 22.18 11.64 -30.88
C HIS A 107 23.42 10.77 -31.19
N ILE A 108 23.24 9.53 -31.68
CA ILE A 108 24.38 8.64 -32.02
C ILE A 108 25.21 9.20 -33.17
N HIS A 109 24.60 9.87 -34.16
CA HIS A 109 25.34 10.48 -35.27
C HIS A 109 26.30 11.57 -34.76
N THR A 110 25.80 12.44 -33.89
CA THR A 110 26.57 13.50 -33.26
C THR A 110 27.66 12.92 -32.36
N ALA A 111 27.33 11.90 -31.55
CA ALA A 111 28.29 11.21 -30.70
C ALA A 111 29.41 10.55 -31.51
N THR A 112 29.08 9.88 -32.61
CA THR A 112 30.05 9.23 -33.51
C THR A 112 30.99 10.25 -34.13
N TYR A 113 30.47 11.41 -34.54
CA TYR A 113 31.28 12.53 -35.01
C TYR A 113 32.29 13.00 -33.97
N TRP A 114 31.83 13.25 -32.74
CA TRP A 114 32.72 13.74 -31.68
C TRP A 114 33.75 12.69 -31.26
N ILE A 115 33.40 11.39 -31.23
CA ILE A 115 34.40 10.34 -30.95
C ILE A 115 35.46 10.27 -32.04
N ILE A 116 35.07 10.27 -33.32
CA ILE A 116 36.05 10.23 -34.43
C ILE A 116 36.93 11.48 -34.41
N ALA A 117 36.34 12.66 -34.15
CA ALA A 117 37.09 13.91 -34.02
C ALA A 117 38.08 13.85 -32.84
N SER A 118 37.65 13.33 -31.69
CA SER A 118 38.49 13.13 -30.51
C SER A 118 39.63 12.13 -30.77
N VAL A 119 39.38 11.02 -31.47
CA VAL A 119 40.43 10.07 -31.88
C VAL A 119 41.47 10.74 -32.78
N VAL A 120 41.03 11.56 -33.74
CA VAL A 120 41.95 12.31 -34.62
C VAL A 120 42.78 13.30 -33.81
N ALA A 121 42.16 14.03 -32.87
CA ALA A 121 42.87 14.95 -31.98
C ALA A 121 43.89 14.21 -31.10
N CYS A 122 43.50 13.10 -30.46
CA CYS A 122 44.42 12.26 -29.68
C CYS A 122 45.58 11.74 -30.52
N THR A 123 45.33 11.29 -31.75
CA THR A 123 46.36 10.76 -32.66
C THR A 123 47.33 11.87 -33.08
N GLY A 124 46.82 13.08 -33.37
CA GLY A 124 47.63 14.26 -33.66
C GLY A 124 48.56 14.61 -32.50
N GLN A 125 48.04 14.59 -31.28
CA GLN A 125 48.80 14.83 -30.04
C GLN A 125 49.89 13.78 -29.81
N ILE A 126 49.56 12.49 -29.94
CA ILE A 126 50.53 11.39 -29.81
C ILE A 126 51.63 11.53 -30.88
N THR A 127 51.27 11.86 -32.12
CA THR A 127 52.23 12.06 -33.21
C THR A 127 53.12 13.29 -32.97
N GLY A 128 52.56 14.36 -32.40
CA GLY A 128 53.31 15.55 -32.00
C GLY A 128 54.34 15.24 -30.91
N ILE A 129 53.98 14.41 -29.93
CA ILE A 129 54.90 13.94 -28.86
C ILE A 129 56.01 13.03 -29.43
N ILE A 130 55.73 12.29 -30.50
CA ILE A 130 56.68 11.39 -31.19
C ILE A 130 57.57 12.16 -32.20
N GLY A 131 57.21 13.38 -32.62
CA GLY A 131 57.62 13.90 -33.93
C GLY A 131 58.45 15.17 -34.05
N MET A 132 58.77 15.96 -33.01
CA MET A 132 59.42 17.27 -33.23
C MET A 132 60.61 17.62 -32.32
N ARG A 133 61.76 17.82 -32.96
CA ARG A 133 62.95 18.52 -32.45
C ARG A 133 62.77 20.03 -32.63
N HIS A 134 63.09 20.80 -31.59
CA HIS A 134 63.41 22.25 -31.56
C HIS A 134 62.87 23.11 -32.72
N VAL A 135 61.70 23.75 -32.54
CA VAL A 135 61.45 25.21 -32.59
C VAL A 135 59.98 25.40 -32.19
N PHE A 136 59.72 26.27 -31.20
CA PHE A 136 58.44 26.59 -30.53
C PHE A 136 58.10 25.74 -29.28
N PRO A 137 57.69 26.39 -28.16
CA PRO A 137 57.23 25.68 -26.97
C PRO A 137 55.97 24.89 -27.32
N ILE A 138 55.84 23.68 -26.76
CA ILE A 138 54.58 22.91 -26.73
C ILE A 138 53.49 23.90 -26.30
N PRO A 139 52.54 24.28 -27.15
CA PRO A 139 51.59 25.29 -26.77
C PRO A 139 50.72 24.65 -25.68
N THR A 140 50.69 25.29 -24.52
CA THR A 140 49.66 25.09 -23.48
C THR A 140 48.22 25.15 -24.03
N LEU A 141 48.05 25.60 -25.28
CA LEU A 141 46.82 25.58 -26.07
C LEU A 141 46.27 24.17 -26.36
N GLU A 142 47.14 23.15 -26.48
CA GLU A 142 46.74 21.81 -26.93
C GLU A 142 46.09 20.93 -25.83
N ALA A 143 46.49 21.10 -24.56
CA ALA A 143 45.85 20.39 -23.43
C ALA A 143 44.43 20.91 -23.12
N TRP A 144 44.19 22.20 -23.34
CA TRP A 144 42.87 22.80 -23.17
C TRP A 144 41.89 22.29 -24.23
N GLU A 145 42.35 22.06 -25.47
CA GLU A 145 41.54 21.45 -26.52
C GLU A 145 41.11 20.01 -26.18
N LEU A 146 42.03 19.19 -25.67
CA LEU A 146 41.71 17.83 -25.18
C LEU A 146 40.71 17.86 -24.02
N SER A 147 40.89 18.80 -23.08
CA SER A 147 39.98 18.96 -21.94
C SER A 147 38.59 19.44 -22.38
N SER A 148 38.53 20.36 -23.35
CA SER A 148 37.29 20.85 -23.95
C SER A 148 36.55 19.74 -24.70
N LEU A 149 37.28 18.92 -25.48
CA LEU A 149 36.74 17.73 -26.12
C LEU A 149 36.26 16.71 -25.08
N ALA A 150 36.99 16.50 -23.99
CA ALA A 150 36.60 15.58 -22.92
C ALA A 150 35.28 16.02 -22.30
N HIS A 151 35.14 17.30 -21.94
CA HIS A 151 33.89 17.87 -21.45
C HIS A 151 32.74 17.71 -22.45
N LYS A 152 32.99 17.91 -23.75
CA LYS A 152 31.98 17.77 -24.79
C LYS A 152 31.50 16.32 -24.95
N VAL A 153 32.44 15.37 -24.99
CA VAL A 153 32.14 13.94 -25.07
C VAL A 153 31.44 13.46 -23.80
N SER A 154 31.86 13.92 -22.62
CA SER A 154 31.19 13.63 -21.35
C SER A 154 29.77 14.21 -21.29
N SER A 155 29.53 15.42 -21.80
CA SER A 155 28.17 15.96 -21.90
C SER A 155 27.29 15.10 -22.82
N ILE A 156 27.82 14.61 -23.94
CA ILE A 156 27.11 13.67 -24.83
C ILE A 156 26.82 12.35 -24.10
N HIS A 157 27.76 11.85 -23.30
CA HIS A 157 27.55 10.67 -22.47
C HIS A 157 26.34 10.83 -21.56
N GLU A 158 26.24 11.93 -20.80
CA GLU A 158 25.13 12.19 -19.89
C GLU A 158 23.77 12.16 -20.62
N HIS A 159 23.69 12.73 -21.82
CA HIS A 159 22.47 12.72 -22.63
C HIS A 159 22.11 11.31 -23.10
N LEU A 160 23.08 10.54 -23.61
CA LEU A 160 22.85 9.17 -24.07
C LEU A 160 22.50 8.24 -22.91
N GLN A 161 23.15 8.39 -21.76
CA GLN A 161 22.89 7.61 -20.56
C GLN A 161 21.49 7.89 -20.00
N SER A 162 21.07 9.16 -19.99
CA SER A 162 19.69 9.53 -19.64
C SER A 162 18.68 8.91 -20.61
N GLY A 163 18.94 8.96 -21.92
CA GLY A 163 18.10 8.32 -22.93
C GLY A 163 18.03 6.79 -22.77
N LEU A 164 19.16 6.15 -22.45
CA LEU A 164 19.25 4.72 -22.18
C LEU A 164 18.44 4.32 -20.93
N ARG A 165 18.52 5.11 -19.85
CA ARG A 165 17.71 4.90 -18.65
C ARG A 165 16.22 4.95 -18.96
N LEU A 166 15.77 5.97 -19.70
CA LEU A 166 14.37 6.09 -20.14
C LEU A 166 13.94 4.89 -21.01
N CYS A 167 14.83 4.36 -21.85
CA CYS A 167 14.55 3.15 -22.63
C CYS A 167 14.32 1.94 -21.72
N TYR A 168 15.20 1.69 -20.74
CA TYR A 168 14.99 0.59 -19.80
C TYR A 168 13.72 0.74 -18.97
N GLU A 169 13.43 1.94 -18.46
CA GLU A 169 12.17 2.24 -17.77
C GLU A 169 10.95 1.89 -18.64
N ARG A 170 10.96 2.26 -19.92
CA ARG A 170 9.89 1.94 -20.86
C ARG A 170 9.75 0.44 -21.14
N ILE A 171 10.86 -0.29 -21.23
CA ILE A 171 10.86 -1.76 -21.39
C ILE A 171 10.22 -2.40 -20.17
N ASP A 172 10.64 -1.99 -18.98
CA ASP A 172 10.18 -2.57 -17.72
C ASP A 172 8.69 -2.25 -17.48
N GLU A 173 8.24 -1.03 -17.84
CA GLU A 173 6.81 -0.69 -17.87
C GLU A 173 5.99 -1.65 -18.74
N LYS A 174 6.45 -1.91 -19.98
CA LYS A 174 5.72 -2.79 -20.91
C LYS A 174 5.72 -4.24 -20.43
N LYS A 175 6.85 -4.75 -19.94
CA LYS A 175 6.93 -6.08 -19.32
C LYS A 175 5.98 -6.21 -18.13
N LEU A 176 5.93 -5.18 -17.27
CA LEU A 176 5.02 -5.13 -16.13
C LEU A 176 3.56 -5.14 -16.59
N MET A 177 3.21 -4.40 -17.65
CA MET A 177 1.87 -4.38 -18.22
C MET A 177 1.47 -5.73 -18.82
N GLU A 178 2.35 -6.39 -19.58
CA GLU A 178 2.09 -7.72 -20.12
C GLU A 178 1.90 -8.76 -19.01
N ALA A 179 2.75 -8.74 -17.98
CA ALA A 179 2.62 -9.61 -16.82
C ALA A 179 1.32 -9.34 -16.04
N PHE A 180 0.95 -8.06 -15.88
CA PHE A 180 -0.31 -7.66 -15.25
C PHE A 180 -1.53 -8.17 -16.03
N GLU A 181 -1.55 -7.99 -17.36
CA GLU A 181 -2.64 -8.51 -18.20
C GLU A 181 -2.70 -10.04 -18.17
N HIS A 182 -1.55 -10.71 -18.19
CA HIS A 182 -1.49 -12.16 -18.07
C HIS A 182 -2.06 -12.66 -16.73
N PHE A 183 -1.69 -12.00 -15.63
CA PHE A 183 -2.23 -12.31 -14.30
C PHE A 183 -3.74 -12.06 -14.23
N LYS A 184 -4.21 -10.91 -14.73
CA LYS A 184 -5.63 -10.56 -14.81
C LYS A 184 -6.44 -11.60 -15.59
N ARG A 185 -5.98 -11.99 -16.78
CA ARG A 185 -6.65 -13.05 -17.56
C ARG A 185 -6.66 -14.38 -16.82
N THR A 186 -5.59 -14.72 -16.11
CA THR A 186 -5.50 -15.98 -15.36
C THR A 186 -6.47 -16.03 -14.18
N ILE A 187 -6.64 -14.92 -13.47
CA ILE A 187 -7.51 -14.88 -12.28
C ILE A 187 -9.00 -14.75 -12.63
N GLU A 188 -9.31 -14.14 -13.77
CA GLU A 188 -10.69 -14.03 -14.27
C GLU A 188 -11.18 -15.31 -14.94
N THR A 189 -10.28 -16.14 -15.48
CA THR A 189 -10.64 -17.41 -16.11
C THR A 189 -10.79 -18.52 -15.08
N PRO A 190 -11.89 -19.30 -15.09
CA PRO A 190 -12.03 -20.46 -14.20
C PRO A 190 -10.91 -21.47 -14.43
N GLN A 191 -10.25 -21.88 -13.34
CA GLN A 191 -9.21 -22.91 -13.37
C GLN A 191 -9.76 -24.26 -12.91
N VAL A 192 -9.02 -25.34 -13.18
CA VAL A 192 -9.37 -26.70 -12.69
C VAL A 192 -9.36 -26.76 -11.16
N ASP A 193 -8.41 -26.06 -10.55
CA ASP A 193 -8.32 -25.82 -9.12
C ASP A 193 -7.62 -24.48 -8.86
N ASN A 194 -7.67 -24.03 -7.62
CA ASN A 194 -7.09 -22.78 -7.14
C ASN A 194 -5.54 -22.76 -7.15
N LEU A 195 -4.86 -23.88 -7.37
CA LEU A 195 -3.42 -24.00 -7.18
C LEU A 195 -2.64 -23.10 -8.14
N LYS A 196 -3.04 -23.03 -9.41
CA LYS A 196 -2.37 -22.19 -10.41
C LYS A 196 -2.37 -20.71 -10.03
N ILE A 197 -3.47 -20.22 -9.45
CA ILE A 197 -3.58 -18.82 -9.02
C ILE A 197 -2.73 -18.59 -7.79
N LEU A 198 -2.76 -19.51 -6.82
CA LEU A 198 -1.90 -19.44 -5.65
C LEU A 198 -0.40 -19.44 -6.05
N GLN A 199 0.00 -20.32 -6.97
CA GLN A 199 1.39 -20.37 -7.47
C GLN A 199 1.80 -19.11 -8.23
N ASN A 200 0.88 -18.43 -8.93
CA ASN A 200 1.18 -17.15 -9.56
C ASN A 200 1.33 -16.01 -8.54
N ILE A 201 0.71 -16.11 -7.37
CA ILE A 201 0.79 -15.10 -6.31
C ILE A 201 2.04 -15.29 -5.45
N PHE A 202 2.25 -16.53 -4.99
CA PHE A 202 3.30 -16.86 -4.02
C PHE A 202 4.57 -17.36 -4.73
N GLY A 203 4.44 -18.16 -5.78
CA GLY A 203 5.55 -18.85 -6.45
C GLY A 203 5.27 -20.35 -6.56
N LYS A 204 5.89 -21.02 -7.53
CA LYS A 204 5.65 -22.46 -7.80
C LYS A 204 6.20 -23.40 -6.72
N GLU A 205 7.29 -23.00 -6.06
CA GLU A 205 8.04 -23.83 -5.10
C GLU A 205 7.96 -23.27 -3.66
N GLU A 206 7.06 -22.33 -3.40
CA GLU A 206 6.93 -21.73 -2.07
C GLU A 206 6.33 -22.71 -1.06
N ASN A 207 7.02 -22.82 0.08
CA ASN A 207 6.51 -23.43 1.29
C ASN A 207 5.80 -22.37 2.14
N LEU A 208 4.70 -22.78 2.74
CA LEU A 208 3.96 -22.00 3.72
C LEU A 208 4.26 -22.55 5.11
N LEU A 209 4.12 -21.70 6.12
CA LEU A 209 4.02 -22.16 7.50
C LEU A 209 2.56 -22.44 7.81
N ASN A 210 2.27 -23.65 8.29
CA ASN A 210 0.95 -24.00 8.80
C ASN A 210 0.70 -23.34 10.18
N PRO A 211 -0.50 -23.48 10.76
CA PRO A 211 -0.81 -22.96 12.10
C PRO A 211 0.16 -23.44 13.20
N ASP A 212 0.70 -24.66 13.07
CA ASP A 212 1.68 -25.26 13.99
C ASP A 212 3.14 -24.86 13.68
N ARG A 213 3.35 -23.92 12.75
CA ARG A 213 4.67 -23.45 12.27
C ARG A 213 5.54 -24.50 11.58
N ALA A 214 4.95 -25.60 11.12
CA ALA A 214 5.61 -26.53 10.23
C ALA A 214 5.55 -26.03 8.79
N GLU A 215 6.66 -26.17 8.07
CA GLU A 215 6.70 -25.92 6.63
C GLU A 215 5.88 -26.96 5.87
N VAL A 216 4.99 -26.47 5.01
CA VAL A 216 4.11 -27.29 4.16
C VAL A 216 4.04 -26.72 2.76
N CYS A 217 3.96 -27.60 1.76
CA CYS A 217 3.78 -27.19 0.37
C CYS A 217 2.39 -26.56 0.17
N ILE A 218 2.30 -25.47 -0.61
CA ILE A 218 1.05 -24.77 -0.94
C ILE A 218 -0.08 -25.67 -1.49
N ASN A 219 0.27 -26.85 -2.00
CA ASN A 219 -0.66 -27.90 -2.44
C ASN A 219 -1.68 -28.31 -1.35
N VAL A 220 -1.40 -28.09 -0.06
CA VAL A 220 -2.36 -28.38 1.02
C VAL A 220 -3.65 -27.52 0.93
N LEU A 221 -3.60 -26.41 0.19
CA LEU A 221 -4.74 -25.51 -0.04
C LEU A 221 -5.54 -25.87 -1.30
N ARG A 222 -5.11 -26.89 -2.05
CA ARG A 222 -5.72 -27.28 -3.32
C ARG A 222 -7.20 -27.66 -3.13
N ARG A 223 -8.07 -27.11 -3.98
CA ARG A 223 -9.54 -27.32 -3.97
C ARG A 223 -10.25 -26.94 -2.66
N LYS A 224 -9.62 -26.10 -1.83
CA LYS A 224 -10.26 -25.48 -0.66
C LYS A 224 -10.75 -24.08 -1.00
N HIS A 225 -11.71 -23.57 -0.23
CA HIS A 225 -11.94 -22.13 -0.17
C HIS A 225 -10.76 -21.47 0.56
N VAL A 226 -10.18 -20.45 -0.05
CA VAL A 226 -8.99 -19.76 0.50
C VAL A 226 -9.29 -18.29 0.63
N LEU A 227 -9.06 -17.72 1.82
CA LEU A 227 -9.07 -16.28 2.03
C LEU A 227 -7.62 -15.77 2.05
N LEU A 228 -7.28 -14.93 1.09
CA LEU A 228 -6.00 -14.21 1.07
C LEU A 228 -6.13 -12.99 1.98
N LEU A 229 -5.61 -13.07 3.21
CA LEU A 229 -5.52 -11.94 4.12
C LEU A 229 -4.35 -11.07 3.68
N ILE A 230 -4.63 -9.96 3.01
CA ILE A 230 -3.65 -9.02 2.49
C ILE A 230 -3.57 -7.85 3.44
N SER A 231 -2.37 -7.54 3.94
CA SER A 231 -2.14 -6.41 4.85
C SER A 231 -0.76 -5.80 4.66
N ASP A 232 -0.56 -4.60 5.19
CA ASP A 232 0.78 -4.15 5.55
C ASP A 232 1.20 -4.76 6.91
N LEU A 233 2.33 -4.32 7.48
CA LEU A 233 2.77 -4.72 8.82
C LEU A 233 2.04 -3.95 9.96
N TYR A 234 1.01 -3.16 9.67
CA TYR A 234 0.29 -2.33 10.64
C TYR A 234 -1.13 -2.83 10.92
N ILE A 235 -1.46 -4.06 10.52
CA ILE A 235 -2.67 -4.75 10.99
C ILE A 235 -2.69 -4.79 12.53
N SER A 236 -3.84 -4.43 13.12
CA SER A 236 -3.95 -4.29 14.58
C SER A 236 -4.07 -5.67 15.27
N GLN A 237 -3.65 -5.75 16.53
CA GLN A 237 -3.77 -7.00 17.29
C GLN A 237 -5.23 -7.36 17.58
N GLU A 238 -6.08 -6.35 17.79
CA GLU A 238 -7.52 -6.53 17.95
C GLU A 238 -8.13 -7.16 16.70
N GLU A 239 -7.72 -6.70 15.52
CA GLU A 239 -8.19 -7.24 14.25
C GLU A 239 -7.81 -8.71 14.06
N ILE A 240 -6.56 -9.08 14.37
CA ILE A 240 -6.11 -10.47 14.31
C ILE A 240 -6.90 -11.36 15.28
N ARG A 241 -7.11 -10.90 16.53
CA ARG A 241 -7.83 -11.67 17.55
C ARG A 241 -9.28 -11.94 17.16
N VAL A 242 -10.00 -10.91 16.72
CA VAL A 242 -11.40 -11.09 16.29
C VAL A 242 -11.48 -12.00 15.07
N LEU A 243 -10.55 -11.86 14.11
CA LEU A 243 -10.51 -12.75 12.95
C LEU A 243 -10.20 -14.20 13.35
N GLU A 244 -9.33 -14.38 14.32
CA GLU A 244 -8.98 -15.69 14.89
C GLU A 244 -10.18 -16.37 15.54
N ASP A 245 -11.03 -15.64 16.27
CA ASP A 245 -12.26 -16.19 16.86
C ASP A 245 -13.19 -16.73 15.76
N VAL A 246 -13.43 -15.94 14.70
CA VAL A 246 -14.22 -16.38 13.52
C VAL A 246 -13.57 -17.59 12.87
N TYR A 247 -12.26 -17.59 12.74
CA TYR A 247 -11.53 -18.69 12.13
C TYR A 247 -11.64 -19.98 12.94
N LYS A 248 -11.55 -19.93 14.27
CA LYS A 248 -11.69 -21.10 15.15
C LYS A 248 -13.10 -21.68 15.11
N GLU A 249 -14.13 -20.83 15.07
CA GLU A 249 -15.53 -21.24 14.96
C GLU A 249 -15.85 -22.05 13.70
N ARG A 250 -15.02 -21.95 12.65
CA ARG A 250 -15.21 -22.69 11.39
C ARG A 250 -15.22 -24.20 11.60
N VAL A 251 -14.39 -24.70 12.53
CA VAL A 251 -14.24 -26.13 12.82
C VAL A 251 -15.53 -26.65 13.45
N SER A 252 -16.05 -25.94 14.44
CA SER A 252 -17.33 -26.25 15.09
C SER A 252 -18.51 -26.19 14.11
N SER A 253 -18.41 -25.33 13.09
CA SER A 253 -19.42 -25.16 12.04
C SER A 253 -19.26 -26.14 10.86
N GLY A 254 -18.24 -27.01 10.88
CA GLY A 254 -17.95 -27.94 9.78
C GLY A 254 -17.56 -27.27 8.46
N LEU A 255 -17.10 -26.02 8.50
CA LEU A 255 -16.75 -25.24 7.32
C LEU A 255 -15.30 -25.50 6.90
N ASN A 256 -15.09 -25.73 5.60
CA ASN A 256 -13.79 -26.04 5.02
C ASN A 256 -13.24 -24.86 4.22
N TYR A 257 -12.70 -23.89 4.94
CA TYR A 257 -11.90 -22.80 4.36
C TYR A 257 -10.63 -22.55 5.18
N GLU A 258 -9.61 -22.03 4.53
CA GLU A 258 -8.35 -21.66 5.17
C GLU A 258 -8.04 -20.20 4.91
N ILE A 259 -7.36 -19.55 5.86
CA ILE A 259 -6.80 -18.21 5.68
C ILE A 259 -5.31 -18.35 5.38
N ILE A 260 -4.80 -17.52 4.47
CA ILE A 260 -3.37 -17.36 4.23
C ILE A 260 -3.01 -15.88 4.27
N TRP A 261 -2.00 -15.54 5.06
CA TRP A 261 -1.51 -14.16 5.18
C TRP A 261 -0.53 -13.82 4.05
N LEU A 262 -0.78 -12.70 3.38
CA LEU A 262 0.02 -12.12 2.30
C LEU A 262 0.41 -10.67 2.66
N PRO A 263 1.60 -10.44 3.23
CA PRO A 263 2.07 -9.10 3.53
C PRO A 263 2.51 -8.38 2.26
N ILE A 264 2.02 -7.16 2.06
CA ILE A 264 2.41 -6.27 0.98
C ILE A 264 3.17 -5.09 1.58
N VAL A 265 4.48 -5.14 1.41
CA VAL A 265 5.46 -4.22 2.01
C VAL A 265 6.29 -3.54 0.96
N ASP A 266 6.74 -2.32 1.26
CA ASP A 266 7.67 -1.62 0.39
C ASP A 266 9.08 -2.19 0.58
N ARG A 267 9.63 -2.79 -0.47
CA ARG A 267 10.94 -3.44 -0.40
C ARG A 267 12.08 -2.45 -0.23
N THR A 268 11.87 -1.16 -0.51
CA THR A 268 12.92 -0.15 -0.27
C THR A 268 13.13 0.12 1.21
N THR A 269 12.14 -0.14 2.07
CA THR A 269 12.21 0.06 3.53
C THR A 269 12.33 -1.25 4.33
N TRP A 270 12.05 -2.39 3.69
CA TRP A 270 11.99 -3.72 4.31
C TRP A 270 13.30 -4.25 4.92
N ASN A 271 14.44 -3.60 4.67
CA ASN A 271 15.73 -4.04 5.20
C ASN A 271 16.03 -3.55 6.63
N ASP A 272 15.12 -2.81 7.25
CA ASP A 272 15.27 -2.38 8.64
C ASP A 272 14.95 -3.54 9.59
N ASP A 273 15.84 -3.82 10.56
CA ASP A 273 15.67 -4.89 11.57
C ASP A 273 14.30 -4.81 12.28
N TYR A 274 13.76 -3.60 12.40
CA TYR A 274 12.44 -3.30 12.97
C TYR A 274 11.28 -3.96 12.19
N ASP A 275 11.27 -3.88 10.86
CA ASP A 275 10.21 -4.46 10.03
C ASP A 275 10.24 -5.99 10.10
N GLN A 276 11.43 -6.58 10.19
CA GLN A 276 11.62 -8.02 10.33
C GLN A 276 11.13 -8.54 11.70
N GLU A 277 11.45 -7.84 12.78
CA GLU A 277 10.95 -8.16 14.12
C GLU A 277 9.41 -8.08 14.14
N LYS A 278 8.86 -7.03 13.54
CA LYS A 278 7.42 -6.81 13.47
C LYS A 278 6.70 -7.89 12.66
N PHE A 279 7.26 -8.26 11.50
CA PHE A 279 6.77 -9.38 10.70
C PHE A 279 6.73 -10.67 11.52
N SER A 280 7.82 -11.00 12.20
CA SER A 280 7.94 -12.22 13.01
C SER A 280 6.93 -12.24 14.16
N LYS A 281 6.74 -11.10 14.83
CA LYS A 281 5.74 -10.92 15.88
C LYS A 281 4.32 -11.14 15.35
N LEU A 282 3.96 -10.52 14.22
CA LEU A 282 2.66 -10.73 13.58
C LEU A 282 2.45 -12.19 13.17
N GLN A 283 3.45 -12.79 12.54
CA GLN A 283 3.41 -14.19 12.13
C GLN A 283 3.14 -15.09 13.33
N SER A 284 3.83 -14.88 14.46
CA SER A 284 3.70 -15.70 15.68
C SER A 284 2.31 -15.72 16.31
N ILE A 285 1.54 -14.63 16.17
CA ILE A 285 0.19 -14.51 16.76
C ILE A 285 -0.93 -14.96 15.80
N MET A 286 -0.62 -15.22 14.53
CA MET A 286 -1.62 -15.64 13.55
C MET A 286 -1.83 -17.16 13.58
N SER A 287 -3.06 -17.63 13.75
CA SER A 287 -3.41 -19.07 13.82
C SER A 287 -3.76 -19.71 12.47
N TRP A 288 -3.39 -19.07 11.37
CA TRP A 288 -3.63 -19.52 10.00
C TRP A 288 -2.32 -19.66 9.20
N TYR A 289 -2.40 -19.98 7.92
CA TYR A 289 -1.21 -20.15 7.08
C TYR A 289 -0.50 -18.82 6.87
N THR A 290 0.81 -18.82 6.93
CA THR A 290 1.62 -17.62 6.68
C THR A 290 2.72 -17.92 5.69
N VAL A 291 3.09 -16.91 4.91
CA VAL A 291 4.28 -16.97 4.06
C VAL A 291 5.57 -17.02 4.86
N SER A 292 6.61 -17.60 4.28
CA SER A 292 8.00 -17.49 4.78
C SER A 292 8.51 -16.05 4.66
N GLN A 293 9.54 -15.69 5.43
CA GLN A 293 10.02 -14.31 5.57
C GLN A 293 10.48 -13.64 4.25
N HIS A 294 10.74 -14.43 3.19
CA HIS A 294 11.35 -13.96 1.94
C HIS A 294 10.48 -14.12 0.69
N VAL A 295 9.14 -14.20 0.82
CA VAL A 295 8.29 -14.44 -0.35
C VAL A 295 8.38 -13.31 -1.38
N ALA A 296 8.88 -13.67 -2.56
CA ALA A 296 9.11 -12.75 -3.66
C ALA A 296 7.86 -12.58 -4.52
N ILE A 297 6.89 -11.80 -4.06
CA ILE A 297 5.69 -11.45 -4.85
C ILE A 297 6.10 -10.65 -6.09
N GLU A 298 5.59 -11.03 -7.27
CA GLU A 298 5.84 -10.32 -8.51
C GLU A 298 5.21 -8.91 -8.52
N PRO A 299 5.89 -7.88 -9.06
CA PRO A 299 5.36 -6.52 -9.11
C PRO A 299 4.00 -6.39 -9.83
N ALA A 300 3.74 -7.25 -10.83
CA ALA A 300 2.46 -7.30 -11.54
C ALA A 300 1.29 -7.71 -10.62
N VAL A 301 1.53 -8.66 -9.72
CA VAL A 301 0.56 -9.11 -8.72
C VAL A 301 0.29 -8.01 -7.70
N ILE A 302 1.34 -7.33 -7.21
CA ILE A 302 1.18 -6.18 -6.30
C ILE A 302 0.35 -5.07 -6.96
N LYS A 303 0.63 -4.75 -8.23
CA LYS A 303 -0.14 -3.78 -9.01
C LYS A 303 -1.60 -4.18 -9.14
N TYR A 304 -1.89 -5.47 -9.36
CA TYR A 304 -3.24 -6.01 -9.40
C TYR A 304 -3.96 -5.90 -8.06
N ILE A 305 -3.31 -6.30 -6.97
CA ILE A 305 -3.83 -6.21 -5.60
C ILE A 305 -4.21 -4.75 -5.26
N ARG A 306 -3.35 -3.78 -5.61
CA ARG A 306 -3.61 -2.36 -5.35
C ARG A 306 -4.69 -1.77 -6.27
N GLY A 307 -4.66 -2.11 -7.56
CA GLY A 307 -5.54 -1.52 -8.56
C GLY A 307 -6.94 -2.13 -8.61
N GLU A 308 -7.03 -3.47 -8.69
CA GLU A 308 -8.28 -4.19 -8.94
C GLU A 308 -8.94 -4.67 -7.64
N TRP A 309 -8.17 -5.07 -6.64
CA TRP A 309 -8.70 -5.43 -5.31
C TRP A 309 -8.79 -4.24 -4.33
N GLY A 310 -8.20 -3.09 -4.70
CA GLY A 310 -8.32 -1.86 -3.93
C GLY A 310 -7.54 -1.85 -2.62
N PHE A 311 -6.49 -2.66 -2.48
CA PHE A 311 -5.61 -2.60 -1.32
C PHE A 311 -4.77 -1.32 -1.33
N VAL A 312 -4.76 -0.60 -0.20
CA VAL A 312 -3.93 0.61 -0.03
C VAL A 312 -3.07 0.52 1.23
N LYS A 313 -3.72 0.37 2.40
CA LYS A 313 -3.07 0.17 3.71
C LYS A 313 -3.89 -0.73 4.61
N LYS A 314 -5.19 -0.45 4.71
CA LYS A 314 -6.10 -1.29 5.50
C LYS A 314 -6.12 -2.72 4.95
N PRO A 315 -6.12 -3.73 5.85
CA PRO A 315 -6.18 -5.11 5.43
C PRO A 315 -7.46 -5.41 4.66
N ILE A 316 -7.36 -6.35 3.73
CA ILE A 316 -8.48 -6.92 2.98
C ILE A 316 -8.36 -8.45 3.02
N ALA A 317 -9.49 -9.15 2.92
CA ALA A 317 -9.48 -10.61 2.76
C ALA A 317 -10.15 -10.98 1.44
N VAL A 318 -9.36 -11.43 0.47
CA VAL A 318 -9.89 -11.81 -0.85
C VAL A 318 -10.31 -13.27 -0.81
N THR A 319 -11.57 -13.55 -1.12
CA THR A 319 -12.09 -14.93 -1.11
C THR A 319 -11.90 -15.59 -2.47
N LEU A 320 -11.20 -16.72 -2.49
CA LEU A 320 -11.06 -17.62 -3.64
C LEU A 320 -11.91 -18.86 -3.45
N SER A 321 -12.62 -19.24 -4.51
CA SER A 321 -13.28 -20.55 -4.62
C SER A 321 -12.26 -21.69 -4.80
N PRO A 322 -12.67 -22.96 -4.65
CA PRO A 322 -11.84 -24.13 -4.96
C PRO A 322 -11.26 -24.16 -6.39
N GLN A 323 -11.91 -23.48 -7.35
CA GLN A 323 -11.49 -23.32 -8.74
C GLN A 323 -10.63 -22.07 -8.97
N GLY A 324 -10.34 -21.32 -7.91
CA GLY A 324 -9.53 -20.10 -7.98
C GLY A 324 -10.29 -18.84 -8.40
N LYS A 325 -11.59 -18.93 -8.72
CA LYS A 325 -12.42 -17.74 -8.99
C LYS A 325 -12.51 -16.86 -7.75
N VAL A 326 -12.30 -15.55 -7.90
CA VAL A 326 -12.54 -14.54 -6.85
C VAL A 326 -14.04 -14.42 -6.61
N LEU A 327 -14.47 -14.68 -5.37
CA LEU A 327 -15.88 -14.57 -4.93
C LEU A 327 -16.20 -13.21 -4.32
N CYS A 328 -15.24 -12.61 -3.63
CA CYS A 328 -15.32 -11.27 -3.07
C CYS A 328 -13.91 -10.67 -2.95
N PRO A 329 -13.68 -9.42 -3.40
CA PRO A 329 -12.38 -8.76 -3.26
C PRO A 329 -12.09 -8.32 -1.81
N ASN A 330 -13.10 -8.22 -0.95
CA ASN A 330 -12.90 -7.95 0.48
C ASN A 330 -14.02 -8.52 1.35
N ALA A 331 -13.80 -9.74 1.83
CA ALA A 331 -14.71 -10.46 2.71
C ALA A 331 -14.63 -10.06 4.19
N LEU A 332 -13.66 -9.24 4.62
CA LEU A 332 -13.56 -8.85 6.03
C LEU A 332 -14.85 -8.21 6.53
N ASN A 333 -15.49 -7.35 5.72
CA ASN A 333 -16.76 -6.73 6.11
C ASN A 333 -17.85 -7.78 6.40
N MET A 334 -18.02 -8.78 5.54
CA MET A 334 -18.95 -9.88 5.77
C MET A 334 -18.59 -10.68 7.02
N MET A 335 -17.31 -10.96 7.23
CA MET A 335 -16.82 -11.70 8.40
C MET A 335 -17.08 -10.94 9.71
N TRP A 336 -16.97 -9.62 9.70
CA TRP A 336 -17.32 -8.79 10.86
C TRP A 336 -18.82 -8.76 11.10
N ILE A 337 -19.63 -8.58 10.05
CA ILE A 337 -21.09 -8.44 10.21
C ILE A 337 -21.76 -9.76 10.57
N TRP A 338 -21.42 -10.85 9.88
CA TRP A 338 -22.17 -12.11 9.95
C TRP A 338 -21.33 -13.33 10.34
N GLY A 339 -20.01 -13.15 10.51
CA GLY A 339 -19.11 -14.27 10.83
C GLY A 339 -19.24 -15.41 9.82
N ASN A 340 -19.17 -16.64 10.32
CA ASN A 340 -19.23 -17.84 9.48
C ASN A 340 -20.56 -18.10 8.77
N SER A 341 -21.65 -17.43 9.17
CA SER A 341 -22.94 -17.57 8.48
C SER A 341 -22.93 -16.99 7.05
N ALA A 342 -21.99 -16.08 6.75
CA ALA A 342 -21.80 -15.50 5.43
C ALA A 342 -20.95 -16.39 4.49
N PHE A 343 -20.44 -17.54 4.93
CA PHE A 343 -19.75 -18.48 4.04
C PHE A 343 -20.67 -18.86 2.84
N PRO A 344 -20.17 -18.86 1.58
CA PRO A 344 -18.77 -18.84 1.14
C PRO A 344 -18.17 -17.45 0.89
N PHE A 345 -18.63 -16.41 1.59
CA PHE A 345 -18.10 -15.04 1.53
C PHE A 345 -18.02 -14.48 0.11
N SER A 346 -19.12 -14.59 -0.64
CA SER A 346 -19.25 -14.04 -1.98
C SER A 346 -20.04 -12.72 -1.98
N SER A 347 -19.80 -11.85 -2.95
CA SER A 347 -20.57 -10.61 -3.11
C SER A 347 -22.07 -10.87 -3.34
N GLU A 348 -22.42 -11.98 -4.00
CA GLU A 348 -23.83 -12.41 -4.15
C GLU A 348 -24.46 -12.77 -2.79
N LYS A 349 -23.71 -13.45 -1.92
CA LYS A 349 -24.16 -13.81 -0.58
C LYS A 349 -24.35 -12.55 0.26
N GLU A 350 -23.40 -11.61 0.21
CA GLU A 350 -23.49 -10.30 0.85
C GLU A 350 -24.77 -9.55 0.47
N GLU A 351 -25.07 -9.47 -0.82
CA GLU A 351 -26.28 -8.80 -1.32
C GLU A 351 -27.55 -9.50 -0.81
N SER A 352 -27.58 -10.84 -0.80
CA SER A 352 -28.72 -11.60 -0.29
C SER A 352 -28.97 -11.36 1.20
N PHE A 353 -27.90 -11.27 2.00
CA PHE A 353 -27.99 -11.00 3.43
C PHE A 353 -28.51 -9.60 3.69
N TRP A 354 -28.06 -8.60 2.92
CA TRP A 354 -28.56 -7.24 3.05
C TRP A 354 -30.05 -7.10 2.72
N LYS A 355 -30.59 -7.93 1.82
CA LYS A 355 -32.03 -7.95 1.51
C LYS A 355 -32.86 -8.56 2.64
N ALA A 356 -32.29 -9.52 3.37
CA ALA A 356 -32.99 -10.25 4.42
C ALA A 356 -32.82 -9.66 5.83
N THR A 357 -31.78 -8.85 6.05
CA THR A 357 -31.39 -8.38 7.39
C THR A 357 -32.06 -7.05 7.74
N PRO A 358 -32.96 -7.00 8.72
CA PRO A 358 -33.49 -5.74 9.26
C PRO A 358 -32.51 -5.05 10.20
N TRP A 359 -32.74 -3.76 10.48
CA TRP A 359 -32.02 -3.03 11.52
C TRP A 359 -32.48 -3.46 12.91
N THR A 360 -31.75 -4.38 13.54
CA THR A 360 -32.06 -4.94 14.86
C THR A 360 -30.89 -4.75 15.82
N LEU A 361 -31.16 -4.86 17.13
CA LEU A 361 -30.10 -4.86 18.11
C LEU A 361 -29.17 -6.08 17.97
N ASP A 362 -29.73 -7.23 17.56
CA ASP A 362 -28.95 -8.44 17.29
C ASP A 362 -27.88 -8.22 16.21
N LEU A 363 -28.20 -7.46 15.16
CA LEU A 363 -27.23 -7.07 14.12
C LEU A 363 -26.06 -6.23 14.69
N LEU A 364 -26.30 -5.44 15.74
CA LEU A 364 -25.31 -4.55 16.35
C LEU A 364 -24.44 -5.23 17.41
N VAL A 365 -25.05 -6.07 18.24
CA VAL A 365 -24.39 -6.58 19.45
C VAL A 365 -24.58 -8.08 19.67
N GLY A 366 -25.31 -8.80 18.81
CA GLY A 366 -25.58 -10.24 18.99
C GLY A 366 -24.30 -11.08 19.06
N ARG A 367 -23.25 -10.68 18.32
CA ARG A 367 -21.93 -11.31 18.38
C ARG A 367 -21.03 -10.83 19.52
N LEU A 368 -21.41 -9.73 20.17
CA LEU A 368 -20.63 -9.06 21.23
C LEU A 368 -21.18 -9.36 22.63
N GLU A 369 -22.49 -9.57 22.73
CA GLU A 369 -23.19 -9.69 24.01
C GLU A 369 -23.95 -11.03 24.11
N PRO A 370 -23.31 -12.07 24.66
CA PRO A 370 -23.91 -13.40 24.76
C PRO A 370 -25.14 -13.43 25.68
N ASN A 371 -25.29 -12.46 26.59
CA ASN A 371 -26.44 -12.40 27.48
C ASN A 371 -27.68 -11.76 26.83
N LEU A 372 -27.56 -11.20 25.63
CA LEU A 372 -28.64 -10.49 24.97
C LEU A 372 -29.92 -11.35 24.83
N PRO A 373 -29.87 -12.62 24.36
CA PRO A 373 -31.07 -13.46 24.25
C PRO A 373 -31.75 -13.68 25.61
N THR A 374 -30.96 -13.84 26.67
CA THR A 374 -31.46 -14.00 28.04
C THR A 374 -32.18 -12.74 28.52
N TRP A 375 -31.59 -11.56 28.35
CA TRP A 375 -32.22 -10.30 28.75
C TRP A 375 -33.51 -10.02 27.99
N VAL A 376 -33.51 -10.34 26.70
CA VAL A 376 -34.69 -10.23 25.84
C VAL A 376 -35.80 -11.18 26.31
N SER A 377 -35.48 -12.43 26.62
CA SER A 377 -36.45 -13.40 27.15
C SER A 377 -37.04 -12.99 28.51
N GLN A 378 -36.25 -12.29 29.32
CA GLN A 378 -36.65 -11.75 30.63
C GLN A 378 -37.41 -10.41 30.51
N GLN A 379 -37.67 -9.94 29.29
CA GLN A 379 -38.33 -8.65 29.00
C GLN A 379 -37.64 -7.45 29.68
N LYS A 380 -36.32 -7.53 29.89
CA LYS A 380 -35.54 -6.43 30.46
C LYS A 380 -35.33 -5.32 29.44
N LEU A 381 -35.27 -4.08 29.92
CA LEU A 381 -34.78 -2.94 29.15
C LEU A 381 -33.26 -3.07 29.02
N VAL A 382 -32.76 -3.12 27.78
CA VAL A 382 -31.32 -3.16 27.51
C VAL A 382 -30.86 -1.80 27.03
N CYS A 383 -29.79 -1.28 27.63
CA CYS A 383 -29.20 0.00 27.29
C CYS A 383 -27.70 -0.15 27.01
N PHE A 384 -27.30 0.13 25.77
CA PHE A 384 -25.89 0.28 25.40
C PHE A 384 -25.55 1.75 25.33
N TYR A 385 -24.48 2.16 25.97
CA TYR A 385 -24.12 3.58 26.04
C TYR A 385 -22.61 3.80 26.02
N GLY A 386 -22.20 5.00 25.64
CA GLY A 386 -20.78 5.36 25.56
C GLY A 386 -20.55 6.84 25.75
N GLY A 387 -19.38 7.21 26.25
CA GLY A 387 -19.04 8.59 26.59
C GLY A 387 -17.65 8.67 27.22
N VAL A 388 -17.06 9.87 27.22
CA VAL A 388 -15.70 10.11 27.75
C VAL A 388 -15.67 11.01 28.99
N LYS A 389 -16.84 11.46 29.46
CA LYS A 389 -16.98 12.33 30.64
C LYS A 389 -17.63 11.52 31.76
N MET A 390 -16.90 11.31 32.86
CA MET A 390 -17.39 10.50 33.98
C MET A 390 -18.64 11.12 34.64
N GLU A 391 -18.66 12.44 34.81
CA GLU A 391 -19.81 13.19 35.34
C GLU A 391 -21.11 12.90 34.57
N TRP A 392 -21.02 12.87 33.24
CA TRP A 392 -22.16 12.51 32.39
C TRP A 392 -22.56 11.03 32.55
N ILE A 393 -21.58 10.12 32.63
CA ILE A 393 -21.84 8.68 32.79
C ILE A 393 -22.57 8.40 34.11
N GLU A 394 -22.12 9.01 35.20
CA GLU A 394 -22.74 8.87 36.53
C GLU A 394 -24.16 9.44 36.55
N SER A 395 -24.33 10.66 36.02
CA SER A 395 -25.64 11.31 35.96
C SER A 395 -26.62 10.49 35.11
N PHE A 396 -26.18 10.02 33.94
CA PHE A 396 -26.99 9.23 33.02
C PHE A 396 -27.37 7.86 33.57
N THR A 397 -26.41 7.12 34.13
CA THR A 397 -26.69 5.80 34.72
C THR A 397 -27.63 5.90 35.91
N THR A 398 -27.45 6.90 36.77
CA THR A 398 -28.33 7.15 37.92
C THR A 398 -29.74 7.52 37.47
N ALA A 399 -29.88 8.49 36.56
CA ALA A 399 -31.19 8.91 36.04
C ALA A 399 -31.91 7.74 35.35
N THR A 400 -31.21 6.98 34.50
CA THR A 400 -31.81 5.85 33.78
C THR A 400 -32.27 4.73 34.73
N LYS A 401 -31.48 4.41 35.75
CA LYS A 401 -31.87 3.43 36.79
C LYS A 401 -33.10 3.89 37.56
N ALA A 402 -33.16 5.17 37.95
CA ALA A 402 -34.32 5.74 38.64
C ALA A 402 -35.60 5.68 37.78
N VAL A 403 -35.48 5.93 36.47
CA VAL A 403 -36.60 5.79 35.53
C VAL A 403 -37.07 4.34 35.42
N ALA A 404 -36.15 3.39 35.32
CA ALA A 404 -36.46 1.96 35.26
C ALA A 404 -37.18 1.49 36.55
N GLU A 405 -36.69 1.92 37.72
CA GLU A 405 -37.31 1.65 39.02
C GLU A 405 -38.72 2.25 39.12
N ALA A 406 -38.90 3.51 38.69
CA ALA A 406 -40.20 4.18 38.70
C ALA A 406 -41.25 3.54 37.76
N LEU A 407 -40.81 2.76 36.78
CA LEU A 407 -41.65 1.96 35.88
C LEU A 407 -41.76 0.49 36.29
N GLY A 408 -41.00 0.03 37.29
CA GLY A 408 -40.93 -1.37 37.69
C GLY A 408 -40.34 -2.28 36.61
N ILE A 409 -39.43 -1.77 35.77
CA ILE A 409 -38.82 -2.50 34.65
C ILE A 409 -37.40 -2.90 35.06
N GLY A 410 -37.04 -4.17 34.86
CA GLY A 410 -35.65 -4.61 35.00
C GLY A 410 -34.76 -4.01 33.90
N ILE A 411 -33.63 -3.41 34.26
CA ILE A 411 -32.69 -2.78 33.33
C ILE A 411 -31.31 -3.46 33.35
N GLU A 412 -30.74 -3.66 32.17
CA GLU A 412 -29.33 -4.04 31.99
C GLU A 412 -28.65 -2.92 31.19
N MET A 413 -27.58 -2.36 31.76
CA MET A 413 -26.80 -1.32 31.13
C MET A 413 -25.40 -1.85 30.80
N VAL A 414 -24.92 -1.54 29.61
CA VAL A 414 -23.59 -1.93 29.12
C VAL A 414 -22.86 -0.70 28.58
N TYR A 415 -21.72 -0.39 29.18
CA TYR A 415 -20.81 0.63 28.68
C TYR A 415 -19.96 0.08 27.53
N VAL A 416 -20.14 0.68 26.35
CA VAL A 416 -19.45 0.36 25.08
C VAL A 416 -18.28 1.30 24.82
N GLY A 417 -18.29 2.51 25.38
CA GLY A 417 -17.22 3.49 25.16
C GLY A 417 -17.23 4.17 23.79
N LYS A 418 -16.05 4.66 23.36
CA LYS A 418 -15.83 5.42 22.12
C LYS A 418 -14.53 5.00 21.44
N LYS A 419 -14.49 4.99 20.12
CA LYS A 419 -13.32 4.61 19.31
C LYS A 419 -12.16 5.58 19.50
N ASN A 420 -12.43 6.88 19.42
CA ASN A 420 -11.41 7.94 19.38
C ASN A 420 -10.79 8.31 20.75
N ALA A 421 -10.95 7.46 21.77
CA ALA A 421 -10.53 7.77 23.14
C ALA A 421 -10.05 6.54 23.92
N SER A 422 -9.38 5.58 23.27
CA SER A 422 -9.01 4.27 23.85
C SER A 422 -8.42 4.34 25.26
N GLU A 423 -7.38 5.14 25.51
CA GLU A 423 -6.79 5.26 26.86
C GLU A 423 -7.75 5.81 27.91
N ARG A 424 -8.60 6.77 27.53
CA ARG A 424 -9.62 7.33 28.43
C ARG A 424 -10.73 6.33 28.70
N VAL A 425 -11.14 5.57 27.68
CA VAL A 425 -12.13 4.50 27.79
C VAL A 425 -11.64 3.40 28.74
N LYS A 426 -10.36 3.02 28.70
CA LYS A 426 -9.77 2.08 29.67
C LYS A 426 -9.91 2.58 31.12
N LYS A 427 -9.53 3.83 31.37
CA LYS A 427 -9.66 4.46 32.70
C LYS A 427 -11.11 4.51 33.17
N ILE A 428 -12.03 4.93 32.30
CA ILE A 428 -13.46 5.01 32.60
C ILE A 428 -14.04 3.62 32.88
N THR A 429 -13.63 2.60 32.11
CA THR A 429 -14.07 1.21 32.31
C THR A 429 -13.70 0.71 33.70
N GLY A 430 -12.49 1.03 34.18
CA GLY A 430 -12.08 0.75 35.55
C GLY A 430 -12.99 1.41 36.59
N LEU A 431 -13.26 2.72 36.43
CA LEU A 431 -14.13 3.47 37.33
C LEU A 431 -15.59 2.98 37.33
N ILE A 432 -16.11 2.56 36.18
CA ILE A 432 -17.47 2.00 36.07
C ILE A 432 -17.60 0.70 36.85
N LYS A 433 -16.57 -0.17 36.77
CA LYS A 433 -16.51 -1.42 37.53
C LYS A 433 -16.38 -1.15 39.04
N GLU A 434 -15.51 -0.22 39.43
CA GLU A 434 -15.32 0.18 40.84
C GLU A 434 -16.60 0.76 41.46
N LYS A 435 -17.31 1.62 40.72
CA LYS A 435 -18.54 2.28 41.18
C LYS A 435 -19.81 1.47 40.91
N GLU A 436 -19.68 0.26 40.38
CA GLU A 436 -20.79 -0.64 40.02
C GLU A 436 -21.92 0.06 39.21
N LEU A 437 -21.55 0.97 38.31
CA LEU A 437 -22.53 1.76 37.57
C LEU A 437 -23.27 0.90 36.53
N SER A 438 -22.57 -0.03 35.89
CA SER A 438 -23.09 -0.89 34.84
C SER A 438 -22.09 -2.02 34.50
N ARG A 439 -22.45 -2.90 33.57
CA ARG A 439 -21.48 -3.78 32.90
C ARG A 439 -20.63 -2.93 31.95
N ALA A 440 -19.40 -3.34 31.67
CA ALA A 440 -18.53 -2.62 30.74
C ALA A 440 -17.76 -3.59 29.84
N TRP A 441 -17.74 -3.28 28.55
CA TRP A 441 -16.97 -4.05 27.56
C TRP A 441 -15.48 -3.80 27.68
N GLU A 442 -14.70 -4.82 27.31
CA GLU A 442 -13.25 -4.72 27.17
C GLU A 442 -12.86 -4.07 25.83
N ASP A 443 -11.61 -3.61 25.72
CA ASP A 443 -11.12 -2.86 24.56
C ASP A 443 -11.36 -3.56 23.22
N ASN A 444 -11.19 -4.89 23.16
CA ASN A 444 -11.43 -5.67 21.94
C ASN A 444 -12.90 -5.57 21.48
N ASN A 445 -13.85 -5.64 22.41
CA ASN A 445 -15.29 -5.56 22.13
C ASN A 445 -15.67 -4.15 21.69
N VAL A 446 -15.08 -3.12 22.33
CA VAL A 446 -15.25 -1.72 21.92
C VAL A 446 -14.74 -1.52 20.50
N TRP A 447 -13.52 -1.99 20.20
CA TRP A 447 -12.94 -1.94 18.86
C TRP A 447 -13.84 -2.64 17.84
N PHE A 448 -14.31 -3.85 18.15
CA PHE A 448 -15.12 -4.64 17.24
C PHE A 448 -16.47 -3.97 16.94
N PHE A 449 -17.16 -3.42 17.95
CA PHE A 449 -18.42 -2.70 17.75
C PHE A 449 -18.30 -1.54 16.77
N TRP A 450 -17.26 -0.71 16.91
CA TRP A 450 -17.07 0.43 16.02
C TRP A 450 -16.60 0.01 14.62
N ASN A 451 -15.76 -1.02 14.50
CA ASN A 451 -15.37 -1.55 13.19
C ASN A 451 -16.52 -2.27 12.48
N LEU A 452 -17.41 -2.91 13.22
CA LEU A 452 -18.65 -3.50 12.71
C LEU A 452 -19.49 -2.42 12.02
N LEU A 453 -19.73 -1.28 12.69
CA LEU A 453 -20.45 -0.14 12.11
C LEU A 453 -19.74 0.42 10.87
N GLU A 454 -18.42 0.59 10.90
CA GLU A 454 -17.65 1.02 9.72
C GLU A 454 -17.75 0.04 8.56
N SER A 455 -17.76 -1.26 8.85
CA SER A 455 -17.89 -2.33 7.86
C SER A 455 -19.28 -2.35 7.23
N MET A 456 -20.34 -2.14 8.03
CA MET A 456 -21.69 -1.97 7.53
C MET A 456 -21.79 -0.76 6.59
N LEU A 457 -21.22 0.39 6.99
CA LEU A 457 -21.21 1.59 6.15
C LEU A 457 -20.46 1.36 4.85
N TYR A 458 -19.28 0.74 4.91
CA TYR A 458 -18.45 0.44 3.75
C TYR A 458 -19.18 -0.50 2.77
N SER A 459 -19.71 -1.61 3.28
CA SER A 459 -20.46 -2.59 2.47
C SER A 459 -21.70 -1.96 1.82
N LYS A 460 -22.49 -1.17 2.57
CA LYS A 460 -23.65 -0.45 2.01
C LYS A 460 -23.26 0.55 0.92
N ASN A 461 -22.12 1.22 1.05
CA ASN A 461 -21.61 2.12 0.03
C ASN A 461 -21.22 1.38 -1.25
N GLN A 462 -20.59 0.20 -1.14
CA GLN A 462 -20.24 -0.62 -2.32
C GLN A 462 -21.47 -1.04 -3.12
N HIS A 463 -22.60 -1.31 -2.45
CA HIS A 463 -23.87 -1.63 -3.10
C HIS A 463 -24.67 -0.40 -3.58
N GLY A 464 -24.06 0.80 -3.62
CA GLY A 464 -24.70 2.01 -4.14
C GLY A 464 -25.86 2.53 -3.28
N LYS A 465 -25.97 2.13 -2.01
CA LYS A 465 -27.00 2.61 -1.10
C LYS A 465 -26.73 4.05 -0.68
N THR A 466 -27.77 4.85 -0.52
CA THR A 466 -27.74 6.25 -0.06
C THR A 466 -28.49 6.39 1.27
N ILE A 467 -28.40 7.55 1.91
CA ILE A 467 -29.09 7.77 3.20
C ILE A 467 -30.61 7.75 3.00
N GLU A 468 -31.08 8.23 1.85
CA GLU A 468 -32.49 8.32 1.50
C GLU A 468 -33.12 6.97 1.18
N ASN A 469 -32.33 6.00 0.71
CA ASN A 469 -32.84 4.71 0.22
C ASN A 469 -32.53 3.51 1.12
N ASP A 470 -31.74 3.68 2.18
CA ASP A 470 -31.33 2.59 3.06
C ASP A 470 -31.30 3.04 4.53
N VAL A 471 -32.27 2.52 5.29
CA VAL A 471 -32.45 2.82 6.72
C VAL A 471 -31.22 2.39 7.52
N ILE A 472 -30.63 1.23 7.23
CA ILE A 472 -29.45 0.75 7.96
C ILE A 472 -28.29 1.72 7.77
N LYS A 473 -28.05 2.19 6.54
CA LYS A 473 -27.01 3.19 6.27
C LYS A 473 -27.24 4.49 7.06
N GLN A 474 -28.46 5.00 7.11
CA GLN A 474 -28.81 6.19 7.90
C GLN A 474 -28.54 5.97 9.40
N GLU A 475 -28.96 4.83 9.93
CA GLU A 475 -28.80 4.48 11.33
C GLU A 475 -27.33 4.31 11.73
N VAL A 476 -26.54 3.61 10.92
CA VAL A 476 -25.09 3.43 11.09
C VAL A 476 -24.36 4.78 11.04
N MET A 477 -24.69 5.63 10.06
CA MET A 477 -24.11 6.97 9.95
C MET A 477 -24.37 7.83 11.20
N THR A 478 -25.59 7.72 11.76
CA THR A 478 -25.96 8.43 12.99
C THR A 478 -25.11 7.94 14.17
N MET A 479 -24.96 6.63 14.33
CA MET A 479 -24.14 6.02 15.38
C MET A 479 -22.66 6.42 15.28
N LEU A 480 -22.09 6.41 14.06
CA LEU A 480 -20.71 6.87 13.83
C LEU A 480 -20.55 8.37 14.09
N GLY A 481 -21.60 9.17 13.84
CA GLY A 481 -21.65 10.58 14.21
C GLY A 481 -21.58 10.79 15.73
N TYR A 482 -22.17 9.89 16.52
CA TYR A 482 -22.10 9.95 17.98
C TYR A 482 -20.70 9.70 18.53
N ASP A 483 -19.92 8.79 17.93
CA ASP A 483 -18.53 8.57 18.34
C ASP A 483 -17.71 9.86 18.25
N SER A 484 -17.87 10.58 17.14
CA SER A 484 -17.13 11.82 16.86
C SER A 484 -17.62 13.04 17.65
N SER A 485 -18.77 12.94 18.32
CA SER A 485 -19.32 14.01 19.14
C SER A 485 -18.59 14.15 20.49
N LYS A 486 -18.62 15.34 21.10
CA LYS A 486 -18.05 15.56 22.45
C LYS A 486 -18.91 14.96 23.58
N ASN A 487 -20.16 14.60 23.28
CA ASN A 487 -21.15 14.17 24.25
C ASN A 487 -21.24 12.64 24.29
N GLY A 488 -21.93 12.10 25.29
CA GLY A 488 -22.22 10.66 25.34
C GLY A 488 -23.18 10.22 24.24
N TRP A 489 -23.58 8.96 24.26
CA TRP A 489 -24.64 8.39 23.43
C TRP A 489 -25.28 7.21 24.13
N ALA A 490 -26.51 6.89 23.77
CA ALA A 490 -27.21 5.72 24.27
C ALA A 490 -28.14 5.10 23.22
N VAL A 491 -28.29 3.79 23.30
CA VAL A 491 -29.20 2.97 22.50
C VAL A 491 -30.02 2.11 23.45
N PHE A 492 -31.34 2.20 23.34
CA PHE A 492 -32.30 1.44 24.13
C PHE A 492 -33.05 0.43 23.28
N TYR A 493 -33.30 -0.72 23.87
CA TYR A 493 -34.04 -1.80 23.25
C TYR A 493 -34.85 -2.59 24.27
N THR A 494 -36.03 -3.02 23.86
CA THR A 494 -36.88 -3.98 24.57
C THR A 494 -37.27 -5.04 23.55
N GLY A 495 -37.17 -6.32 23.87
CA GLY A 495 -37.34 -7.46 22.94
C GLY A 495 -38.51 -7.39 21.94
N SER A 496 -39.60 -6.72 22.30
CA SER A 496 -40.80 -6.54 21.49
C SER A 496 -40.95 -5.16 20.81
N GLY A 497 -40.04 -4.22 21.06
CA GLY A 497 -40.08 -2.83 20.62
C GLY A 497 -38.91 -2.45 19.71
N GLY A 498 -39.14 -1.52 18.78
CA GLY A 498 -38.09 -0.99 17.91
C GLY A 498 -37.02 -0.22 18.68
N MET A 499 -35.77 -0.24 18.22
CA MET A 499 -34.62 0.37 18.90
C MET A 499 -34.64 1.91 18.85
N VAL A 500 -34.28 2.57 19.96
CA VAL A 500 -34.19 4.04 20.04
C VAL A 500 -32.78 4.46 20.40
N LYS A 501 -32.24 5.42 19.66
CA LYS A 501 -30.90 5.97 19.87
C LYS A 501 -30.96 7.47 20.07
N ALA A 502 -30.04 7.99 20.88
CA ALA A 502 -29.93 9.42 21.11
C ALA A 502 -28.51 9.84 21.48
N ASN A 503 -28.20 11.10 21.19
CA ASN A 503 -27.01 11.75 21.70
C ASN A 503 -27.12 11.96 23.22
N GLY A 504 -25.97 12.10 23.88
CA GLY A 504 -25.85 12.06 25.34
C GLY A 504 -26.55 13.20 26.06
N GLU A 505 -26.58 14.39 25.46
CA GLU A 505 -27.22 15.56 26.06
C GLU A 505 -28.75 15.44 26.00
N LYS A 506 -29.27 15.06 24.83
CA LYS A 506 -30.69 14.90 24.59
C LYS A 506 -31.26 13.75 25.41
N VAL A 507 -30.55 12.61 25.48
CA VAL A 507 -31.01 11.47 26.26
C VAL A 507 -31.02 11.77 27.76
N LEU A 508 -29.95 12.37 28.30
CA LEU A 508 -29.88 12.71 29.72
C LEU A 508 -31.00 13.70 30.10
N SER A 509 -31.15 14.78 29.32
CA SER A 509 -32.22 15.76 29.56
C SER A 509 -33.62 15.13 29.47
N THR A 510 -33.81 14.11 28.63
CA THR A 510 -35.10 13.39 28.53
C THR A 510 -35.34 12.48 29.73
N MET A 511 -34.29 11.86 30.29
CA MET A 511 -34.38 11.06 31.52
C MET A 511 -34.64 11.96 32.74
N ASP A 512 -33.99 13.12 32.83
CA ASP A 512 -34.21 14.08 33.93
C ASP A 512 -35.65 14.62 33.96
N LYS A 513 -36.29 14.73 32.78
CA LYS A 513 -37.68 15.16 32.62
C LYS A 513 -38.67 14.00 32.59
N PHE A 514 -38.33 12.86 33.20
CA PHE A 514 -39.16 11.66 33.13
C PHE A 514 -40.60 11.86 33.61
N ASP A 515 -40.82 12.69 34.62
CA ASP A 515 -42.17 12.97 35.14
C ASP A 515 -43.12 13.53 34.07
N GLU A 516 -42.62 14.24 33.06
CA GLU A 516 -43.41 14.80 31.96
C GLU A 516 -43.97 13.73 31.01
N TRP A 517 -43.34 12.55 30.97
CA TRP A 517 -43.69 11.49 30.02
C TRP A 517 -43.87 10.11 30.65
N LYS A 518 -43.83 10.03 31.98
CA LYS A 518 -44.07 8.82 32.77
C LYS A 518 -45.41 8.16 32.45
N ASN A 519 -46.48 8.95 32.31
CA ASN A 519 -47.80 8.42 31.95
C ASN A 519 -47.84 7.85 30.53
N LEU A 520 -47.16 8.52 29.60
CA LEU A 520 -47.00 8.04 28.23
C LEU A 520 -46.23 6.70 28.20
N ALA A 521 -45.11 6.62 28.92
CA ALA A 521 -44.30 5.41 29.06
C ALA A 521 -45.08 4.23 29.64
N LYS A 522 -45.98 4.46 30.62
CA LYS A 522 -46.84 3.41 31.18
C LYS A 522 -47.90 2.91 30.19
N GLN A 523 -48.36 3.75 29.27
CA GLN A 523 -49.41 3.41 28.31
C GLN A 523 -48.87 2.66 27.10
N MET A 524 -47.78 3.13 26.50
CA MET A 524 -47.24 2.59 25.23
C MET A 524 -45.93 1.80 25.39
N GLY A 525 -45.38 1.75 26.60
CA GLY A 525 -44.07 1.18 26.89
C GLY A 525 -42.94 2.21 26.80
N PHE A 526 -41.82 1.92 27.49
CA PHE A 526 -40.69 2.84 27.63
C PHE A 526 -40.09 3.25 26.28
N VAL A 527 -39.73 2.29 25.42
CA VAL A 527 -39.00 2.59 24.18
C VAL A 527 -39.85 3.37 23.16
N PRO A 528 -41.12 3.02 22.90
CA PRO A 528 -41.98 3.82 22.03
C PRO A 528 -42.21 5.25 22.57
N ALA A 529 -42.42 5.42 23.87
CA ALA A 529 -42.60 6.74 24.48
C ALA A 529 -41.34 7.60 24.41
N LEU A 530 -40.17 6.98 24.64
CA LEU A 530 -38.88 7.66 24.51
C LEU A 530 -38.64 8.13 23.07
N ARG A 531 -38.99 7.31 22.06
CA ARG A 531 -38.91 7.71 20.64
C ARG A 531 -39.69 8.98 20.37
N GLU A 532 -40.95 9.02 20.78
CA GLU A 532 -41.85 10.17 20.55
C GLU A 532 -41.30 11.45 21.19
N LYS A 533 -40.79 11.36 22.42
CA LYS A 533 -40.17 12.51 23.09
C LYS A 533 -38.89 12.98 22.43
N LEU A 534 -38.09 12.07 21.89
CA LEU A 534 -36.88 12.43 21.17
C LEU A 534 -37.21 13.03 19.80
N GLU A 535 -38.21 12.55 19.07
CA GLU A 535 -38.59 13.08 17.75
C GLU A 535 -39.18 14.51 17.83
N GLY A 536 -39.90 14.84 18.92
CA GLY A 536 -40.43 16.19 19.16
C GLY A 536 -39.38 17.28 19.44
N ALA A 537 -38.10 16.92 19.60
CA ALA A 537 -37.02 17.83 19.97
C ALA A 537 -35.92 17.90 18.89
N ILE A 538 -36.18 18.58 17.76
CA ILE A 538 -35.13 18.92 16.80
C ILE A 538 -34.33 20.11 17.36
N PRO A 539 -33.03 19.97 17.69
CA PRO A 539 -32.26 21.09 18.20
C PRO A 539 -32.14 22.18 17.12
N ARG A 540 -32.35 23.45 17.49
CA ARG A 540 -32.10 24.60 16.60
C ARG A 540 -30.64 24.64 16.11
N HIS A 541 -29.72 24.06 16.87
CA HIS A 541 -28.30 23.93 16.55
C HIS A 541 -27.79 22.52 16.89
N HIS A 542 -27.25 21.80 15.91
CA HIS A 542 -26.51 20.56 16.11
C HIS A 542 -25.24 20.57 15.24
N CYS A 543 -24.16 19.97 15.73
CA CYS A 543 -22.88 19.88 15.03
C CYS A 543 -22.44 18.42 15.02
N THR A 544 -22.83 17.70 13.97
CA THR A 544 -22.45 16.29 13.77
C THR A 544 -21.14 16.26 13.02
N ARG A 545 -20.15 15.58 13.60
CA ARG A 545 -18.88 15.28 12.93
C ARG A 545 -18.93 13.83 12.48
N LEU A 546 -18.50 13.55 11.27
CA LEU A 546 -18.37 12.19 10.77
C LEU A 546 -16.94 12.03 10.26
N ILE A 547 -16.21 11.09 10.85
CA ILE A 547 -14.89 10.71 10.36
C ILE A 547 -15.11 9.50 9.48
N LEU A 548 -15.02 9.68 8.16
CA LEU A 548 -15.06 8.56 7.24
C LEU A 548 -13.74 7.80 7.34
N PRO A 549 -13.79 6.46 7.45
CA PRO A 549 -12.57 5.66 7.47
C PRO A 549 -11.81 5.83 6.14
N SER A 550 -10.50 6.04 6.22
CA SER A 550 -9.59 6.13 5.07
C SER A 550 -9.46 4.75 4.41
N ASN A 551 -10.50 4.30 3.70
CA ASN A 551 -10.58 2.95 3.13
C ASN A 551 -10.19 2.90 1.65
N GLY A 552 -9.31 3.78 1.17
CA GLY A 552 -8.81 3.73 -0.21
C GLY A 552 -9.85 3.89 -1.33
N GLY A 553 -11.14 3.95 -0.99
CA GLY A 553 -12.25 4.21 -1.89
C GLY A 553 -12.37 5.70 -2.20
N ARG A 554 -13.09 6.02 -3.28
CA ARG A 554 -13.42 7.41 -3.62
C ARG A 554 -14.10 8.06 -2.42
N ILE A 555 -13.49 9.13 -1.89
CA ILE A 555 -14.12 9.99 -0.90
C ILE A 555 -15.43 10.48 -1.54
N PRO A 556 -16.60 10.26 -0.91
CA PRO A 556 -17.85 10.75 -1.46
C PRO A 556 -17.78 12.26 -1.63
N GLU A 557 -18.01 12.76 -2.85
CA GLU A 557 -17.99 14.21 -3.13
C GLU A 557 -19.04 14.98 -2.32
N ARG A 558 -20.12 14.29 -1.93
CA ARG A 558 -21.19 14.83 -1.08
C ARG A 558 -21.61 13.80 -0.05
N VAL A 559 -21.67 14.23 1.21
CA VAL A 559 -22.23 13.48 2.34
C VAL A 559 -23.33 14.31 2.95
N GLN A 560 -24.49 13.72 3.22
CA GLN A 560 -25.57 14.39 3.95
C GLN A 560 -25.53 14.00 5.43
N CYS A 561 -25.92 14.93 6.30
CA CYS A 561 -26.05 14.67 7.73
C CYS A 561 -27.25 13.76 7.98
N ALA A 562 -27.04 12.62 8.65
CA ALA A 562 -28.11 11.66 8.95
C ALA A 562 -29.19 12.21 9.92
N GLU A 563 -28.87 13.28 10.68
CA GLU A 563 -29.82 13.90 11.62
C GLU A 563 -30.70 14.99 10.99
N CYS A 564 -30.21 15.72 9.98
CA CYS A 564 -30.94 16.86 9.41
C CYS A 564 -31.01 16.93 7.87
N GLY A 565 -30.38 15.99 7.17
CA GLY A 565 -30.35 15.92 5.71
C GLY A 565 -29.49 16.98 5.01
N ARG A 566 -28.93 17.96 5.74
CA ARG A 566 -28.09 19.00 5.13
C ARG A 566 -26.76 18.44 4.63
N PRO A 567 -26.19 18.97 3.54
CA PRO A 567 -24.85 18.58 3.09
C PRO A 567 -23.82 18.92 4.17
N MET A 568 -22.92 17.98 4.43
CA MET A 568 -21.79 18.16 5.35
C MET A 568 -20.62 18.81 4.62
N GLU A 569 -19.89 19.68 5.33
CA GLU A 569 -18.65 20.26 4.83
C GLU A 569 -17.49 19.25 4.96
N LEU A 570 -16.70 19.11 3.90
CA LEU A 570 -15.49 18.30 3.88
C LEU A 570 -14.35 19.08 4.53
N ASN A 571 -13.80 18.56 5.63
CA ASN A 571 -12.61 19.10 6.28
C ASN A 571 -11.48 18.06 6.25
N PHE A 572 -10.28 18.47 5.82
CA PHE A 572 -9.09 17.62 5.86
C PHE A 572 -8.45 17.66 7.26
N LEU A 573 -8.14 16.49 7.81
CA LEU A 573 -7.39 16.37 9.06
C LEU A 573 -5.99 15.85 8.75
N TYR A 574 -4.97 16.68 8.98
CA TYR A 574 -3.58 16.23 8.97
C TYR A 574 -3.23 15.67 10.34
N ARG A 575 -2.71 14.43 10.37
CA ARG A 575 -2.21 13.80 11.58
C ARG A 575 -0.75 13.46 11.38
N CYS A 576 0.12 14.02 12.21
CA CYS A 576 1.50 13.60 12.34
C CYS A 576 1.56 12.59 13.49
N CYS A 577 1.90 11.35 13.18
CA CYS A 577 2.23 10.35 14.20
C CYS A 577 3.76 10.25 14.22
N ALA A 578 4.37 10.78 15.29
CA ALA A 578 5.65 10.27 15.74
C ALA A 578 5.31 9.14 16.71
N GLU A 579 5.56 7.90 16.29
CA GLU A 579 5.72 6.79 17.22
C GLU A 579 7.21 6.62 17.50
#